data_AF-A0A7K3XPC4-F1
#
_entry.id   AF-A0A7K3XPC4-F1
#
_cell.length_a   1.000
_cell.length_b   1.000
_cell.length_c   1.000
_cell.angle_alpha   90.00
_cell.angle_beta   90.00
_cell.angle_gamma   90.00
#
_symmetry.space_group_name_H-M   'P 1'
#
loop_
_entity.id
_entity.type
_entity.pdbx_description
1 polymer ?
#
loop_
_entity_poly.entity_id
_entity_poly.type
_entity_poly.pdbx_seq_one_letter_code
_entity_poly.pdbx_strand_id
1 'polypeptide(L)'
;MPLIIIIAGIILLFVLISVYKISAFLALLITSFAVGLLSGMEPLVILQSITSGLGSTMGSLALIIVFGAMLGKLLEQSGAAYQITNKLVDLFG
;
A
#
# COMPACT_ATOMS: atom_id res chain seq x y z
N MET A 1 -10.22 4.23 26.58
CA MET A 1 -9.81 2.91 26.08
C MET A 1 -9.54 2.89 24.56
N PRO A 2 -10.43 3.33 23.65
CA PRO A 2 -10.20 3.18 22.21
C PRO A 2 -9.02 4.02 21.68
N LEU A 3 -8.82 5.24 22.21
CA LEU A 3 -7.73 6.13 21.79
C LEU A 3 -6.33 5.55 22.06
N ILE A 4 -6.15 4.81 23.15
CA ILE A 4 -4.85 4.22 23.52
C ILE A 4 -4.48 3.10 22.54
N ILE A 5 -5.47 2.27 22.17
CA ILE A 5 -5.29 1.18 21.21
C ILE A 5 -4.98 1.75 19.81
N ILE A 6 -5.67 2.83 19.42
CA ILE A 6 -5.42 3.51 18.14
C ILE A 6 -4.02 4.12 18.11
N ILE A 7 -3.60 4.84 19.15
CA ILE A 7 -2.26 5.43 19.24
C ILE A 7 -1.19 4.32 19.20
N ALA A 8 -1.38 3.23 19.93
CA ALA A 8 -0.48 2.07 19.89
C ALA A 8 -0.41 1.45 18.49
N GLY A 9 -1.55 1.32 17.80
CA GLY A 9 -1.60 0.83 16.41
C GLY A 9 -0.85 1.72 15.43
N ILE A 10 -1.00 3.05 15.51
CA ILE A 10 -0.28 4.00 14.66
C ILE A 10 1.23 3.89 14.87
N ILE A 11 1.68 3.83 16.13
CA ILE A 11 3.09 3.68 16.47
C ILE A 11 3.62 2.35 15.92
N LEU A 12 2.90 1.25 16.10
CA LEU A 12 3.30 -0.07 15.62
C LEU A 12 3.43 -0.10 14.09
N LEU A 13 2.49 0.52 13.37
CA LEU A 13 2.53 0.65 11.91
C LEU A 13 3.78 1.45 11.47
N PHE A 14 4.01 2.61 12.08
CA PHE A 14 5.15 3.46 11.75
C PHE A 14 6.49 2.76 12.02
N VAL A 15 6.59 2.01 13.12
CA VAL A 15 7.79 1.23 13.45
C VAL A 15 8.00 0.11 12.42
N LEU A 16 6.95 -0.60 12.01
CA LEU A 16 7.07 -1.66 10.99
C LEU A 16 7.54 -1.12 9.63
N ILE A 17 7.05 0.06 9.23
CA ILE A 17 7.45 0.68 7.95
C ILE A 17 8.83 1.34 8.05
N SER A 18 9.06 2.16 9.08
CA SER A 18 10.27 3.01 9.14
C SER A 18 11.48 2.26 9.66
N VAL A 19 11.32 1.38 10.65
CA VAL A 19 12.43 0.65 11.29
C VAL A 19 12.65 -0.69 10.61
N TYR A 20 11.59 -1.50 10.50
CA TYR A 20 11.70 -2.85 9.93
C TYR A 20 11.67 -2.87 8.40
N LYS A 21 11.40 -1.73 7.74
CA LYS A 21 11.33 -1.60 6.28
C LYS A 21 10.43 -2.64 5.62
N ILE A 22 9.38 -3.06 6.33
CA ILE A 22 8.39 -3.99 5.80
C ILE A 22 7.49 -3.23 4.81
N SER A 23 7.04 -3.90 3.75
CA SER A 23 6.12 -3.30 2.79
C SER A 23 4.86 -2.79 3.47
N ALA A 24 4.36 -1.63 3.06
CA ALA A 24 3.21 -0.97 3.69
C ALA A 24 1.98 -1.89 3.79
N PHE A 25 1.78 -2.76 2.80
CA PHE A 25 0.70 -3.74 2.78
C PHE A 25 0.82 -4.78 3.91
N LEU A 26 2.01 -5.37 4.07
CA LEU A 26 2.25 -6.37 5.12
C LEU A 26 2.24 -5.72 6.50
N ALA A 27 2.76 -4.49 6.62
CA ALA A 27 2.68 -3.70 7.84
C ALA A 27 1.22 -3.44 8.24
N LEU A 28 0.36 -3.02 7.30
CA LEU A 28 -1.06 -2.81 7.54
C LEU A 28 -1.78 -4.09 7.99
N LEU A 29 -1.46 -5.25 7.40
CA LEU A 29 -2.04 -6.53 7.79
C LEU A 29 -1.73 -6.88 9.25
N ILE A 30 -0.45 -6.85 9.62
CA ILE A 30 0.00 -7.19 10.97
C ILE A 30 -0.58 -6.21 11.99
N THR A 31 -0.55 -4.92 11.67
CA THR A 31 -1.07 -3.88 12.57
C THR A 31 -2.59 -4.00 12.75
N SER A 32 -3.34 -4.21 11.66
CA SER A 32 -4.80 -4.39 11.73
C SER A 32 -5.18 -5.63 12.52
N PHE A 33 -4.42 -6.72 12.38
CA PHE A 33 -4.64 -7.93 13.14
C PHE A 33 -4.34 -7.73 14.64
N ALA A 34 -3.21 -7.09 14.97
CA ALA A 34 -2.83 -6.76 16.34
C ALA A 34 -3.86 -5.83 17.02
N VAL A 35 -4.31 -4.79 16.32
CA VAL A 35 -5.34 -3.86 16.82
C VAL A 35 -6.70 -4.54 16.97
N GLY A 36 -7.07 -5.44 16.05
CA GLY A 36 -8.30 -6.22 16.15
C GLY A 36 -8.32 -7.14 17.37
N LEU A 37 -7.20 -7.80 17.66
CA LEU A 37 -7.04 -8.64 18.86
C LEU A 37 -7.11 -7.79 20.15
N LEU A 38 -6.43 -6.64 20.17
CA LEU A 38 -6.47 -5.71 21.31
C LEU A 38 -7.87 -5.10 21.54
N SER A 39 -8.70 -5.04 20.50
CA SER A 39 -10.07 -4.56 20.57
C SER A 39 -11.07 -5.64 21.00
N GLY A 40 -10.63 -6.89 21.23
CA GLY A 40 -11.47 -8.00 21.67
C GLY A 40 -12.35 -8.59 20.58
N MET A 41 -12.02 -8.38 19.31
CA MET A 41 -12.79 -8.93 18.19
C MET A 41 -12.49 -10.42 17.97
N GLU A 42 -13.50 -11.18 17.54
CA GLU A 42 -13.32 -12.58 17.19
C GLU A 42 -12.34 -12.74 16.02
N PRO A 43 -11.41 -13.72 16.04
CA PRO A 43 -10.40 -13.89 14.99
C PRO A 43 -10.99 -14.00 13.58
N LEU A 44 -12.16 -14.64 13.44
CA LEU A 44 -12.85 -14.78 12.17
C LEU A 44 -13.34 -13.43 11.63
N VAL A 45 -13.89 -12.57 12.49
CA VAL A 45 -14.42 -11.25 12.14
C VAL A 45 -13.28 -10.29 11.77
N ILE A 46 -12.12 -10.41 12.44
CA ILE A 46 -10.91 -9.65 12.08
C ILE A 46 -10.48 -9.99 10.66
N LEU A 47 -10.33 -11.28 10.34
CA LEU A 47 -9.93 -11.72 9.00
C LEU A 47 -10.92 -11.25 7.94
N GLN A 48 -12.23 -11.35 8.22
CA GLN A 48 -13.28 -10.94 7.28
C GLN A 48 -13.30 -9.42 7.06
N SER A 49 -13.04 -8.63 8.11
CA SER A 49 -12.94 -7.16 8.01
C SER A 49 -11.71 -6.74 7.22
N ILE A 50 -10.57 -7.39 7.47
CA ILE A 50 -9.32 -7.14 6.73
C ILE A 50 -9.49 -7.48 5.25
N THR A 51 -10.04 -8.65 4.92
CA THR A 51 -10.23 -9.07 3.52
C THR A 51 -11.26 -8.22 2.80
N SER A 52 -12.33 -7.78 3.47
CA SER A 52 -13.33 -6.89 2.87
C SER A 52 -12.80 -5.47 2.66
N GLY A 53 -12.05 -4.93 3.63
CA GLY A 53 -11.45 -3.59 3.54
C GLY A 53 -10.34 -3.53 2.48
N LEU A 54 -9.42 -4.51 2.50
CA LEU A 54 -8.40 -4.63 1.47
C LEU A 54 -9.01 -4.98 0.11
N GLY A 55 -9.99 -5.88 0.05
CA GLY A 55 -10.63 -6.31 -1.19
C GLY A 55 -11.38 -5.19 -1.90
N SER A 56 -12.10 -4.33 -1.16
CA SER A 56 -12.76 -3.15 -1.73
C SER A 56 -11.77 -2.11 -2.27
N THR A 57 -10.70 -1.85 -1.52
CA THR A 57 -9.65 -0.89 -1.92
C THR A 57 -8.80 -1.42 -3.08
N MET A 58 -8.41 -2.68 -3.03
CA MET A 58 -7.69 -3.34 -4.12
C MET A 58 -8.59 -3.53 -5.34
N GLY A 59 -9.89 -3.76 -5.17
CA GLY A 59 -10.82 -3.83 -6.30
C GLY A 59 -10.88 -2.53 -7.11
N SER A 60 -10.94 -1.37 -6.43
CA SER A 60 -10.95 -0.07 -7.11
C SER A 60 -9.60 0.31 -7.71
N LEU A 61 -8.49 -0.04 -7.04
CA LEU A 61 -7.15 0.30 -7.51
C LEU A 61 -6.53 -0.74 -8.47
N ALA A 62 -7.01 -1.99 -8.50
CA ALA A 62 -6.41 -3.07 -9.26
C ALA A 62 -6.33 -2.76 -10.76
N LEU A 63 -7.44 -2.29 -11.34
CA LEU A 63 -7.46 -1.92 -12.76
C LEU A 63 -6.48 -0.78 -13.03
N ILE A 64 -6.50 0.27 -12.22
CA ILE A 64 -5.59 1.43 -12.38
C ILE A 64 -4.13 0.99 -12.29
N ILE A 65 -3.77 0.15 -11.32
CA ILE A 65 -2.40 -0.35 -11.13
C ILE A 65 -1.98 -1.23 -12.31
N VAL A 66 -2.84 -2.15 -12.77
CA VAL A 66 -2.53 -3.07 -13.87
C VAL A 66 -2.39 -2.31 -15.19
N PHE A 67 -3.34 -1.43 -15.51
CA PHE A 67 -3.26 -0.60 -16.72
C PHE A 67 -2.07 0.37 -16.65
N GLY A 68 -1.81 0.98 -15.48
CA GLY A 68 -0.65 1.85 -15.29
C GLY A 68 0.68 1.12 -15.49
N ALA A 69 0.82 -0.09 -14.94
CA ALA A 69 2.00 -0.92 -15.13
C ALA A 69 2.15 -1.37 -16.60
N MET A 70 1.04 -1.73 -17.26
CA MET A 70 1.04 -2.09 -18.68
C MET A 70 1.46 -0.90 -19.56
N LEU A 71 0.86 0.27 -19.35
CA LEU A 71 1.24 1.50 -20.05
C LEU A 71 2.71 1.86 -19.80
N GLY A 72 3.18 1.80 -18.56
CA GLY A 72 4.58 2.03 -18.22
C GLY A 72 5.53 1.10 -19.00
N LYS A 73 5.20 -0.19 -19.09
CA LYS A 73 5.99 -1.15 -19.85
C LYS A 73 5.94 -0.92 -21.36
N LEU A 74 4.81 -0.50 -21.91
CA LEU A 74 4.69 -0.12 -23.32
C LEU A 74 5.53 1.13 -23.62
N LEU A 75 5.56 2.11 -22.71
CA LEU A 75 6.40 3.32 -22.84
C LEU A 75 7.90 2.99 -22.76
N GLU A 76 8.28 2.03 -21.91
CA GLU A 76 9.64 1.52 -21.81
C GLU A 76 10.07 0.80 -23.11
N GLN A 77 9.25 -0.14 -23.59
CA GLN A 77 9.56 -0.95 -24.78
C GLN A 77 9.54 -0.15 -26.08
N SER A 78 8.67 0.85 -26.19
CA SER A 78 8.61 1.73 -27.37
C SER A 78 9.75 2.75 -27.43
N GLY A 79 10.55 2.90 -26.37
CA GLY A 79 11.57 3.94 -26.27
C GLY A 79 10.99 5.35 -26.11
N ALA A 80 9.66 5.50 -26.03
CA ALA A 80 9.00 6.79 -25.87
C ALA A 80 9.43 7.49 -24.58
N ALA A 81 9.60 6.74 -23.48
CA ALA A 81 10.12 7.28 -22.22
C ALA A 81 11.53 7.86 -22.37
N TYR A 82 12.41 7.17 -23.12
CA TYR A 82 13.77 7.65 -23.41
C TYR A 82 13.76 8.91 -24.30
N GLN A 83 12.91 8.94 -25.32
CA GLN A 83 12.77 10.10 -26.22
C GLN A 83 12.33 11.36 -25.46
N ILE A 84 11.34 11.23 -24.56
CA ILE A 84 10.83 12.33 -23.72
C ILE A 84 11.95 12.82 -22.78
N THR A 85 12.67 11.89 -22.16
CA THR A 85 13.76 12.21 -21.22
C THR A 85 14.88 12.99 -21.92
N ASN A 86 15.34 12.52 -23.09
CA ASN A 86 16.39 13.20 -23.85
C ASN A 86 15.95 14.60 -24.30
N LYS A 87 14.70 14.76 -24.77
CA LYS A 87 14.16 16.07 -25.14
C LYS A 87 14.12 17.05 -23.96
N LEU A 88 13.82 16.58 -22.76
CA LEU A 88 13.87 17.42 -21.56
C LEU A 88 15.30 17.84 -21.21
N VAL A 89 16.25 16.90 -21.31
CA VAL A 89 17.68 17.18 -21.08
C VAL A 89 18.19 18.21 -22.09
N ASP A 90 17.84 18.09 -23.36
CA ASP A 90 18.24 19.06 -24.40
C ASP A 90 17.64 20.47 -24.18
N LEU A 91 16.53 20.59 -23.44
CA LEU A 91 15.82 21.86 -23.23
C LEU A 91 16.25 22.58 -21.95
N PHE A 92 16.63 21.82 -20.91
CA PHE A 92 16.91 22.33 -19.56
C PHE A 92 18.32 22.04 -19.05
N GLY A 93 19.07 21.15 -19.72
CA GLY A 93 20.49 20.88 -19.48
C GLY A 93 21.37 21.64 -20.46
#